data_AF-A0A8T3Z7V3-F1
#
_entry.id   AF-A0A8T3Z7V3-F1
#
_cell.length_a   1.000
_cell.length_b   1.000
_cell.length_c   1.000
_cell.angle_alpha   90.00
_cell.angle_beta   90.00
_cell.angle_gamma   90.00
#
_symmetry.space_group_name_H-M   'P 1'
#
loop_
_entity.id
_entity.type
_entity.pdbx_description
1 polymer ?
#
loop_
_entity_poly.entity_id
_entity_poly.type
_entity_poly.pdbx_seq_one_letter_code
_entity_poly.pdbx_strand_id
1 'polypeptide(L)'
;MTDFYYAIGRIRSLETYLLSGVQLGRMAAAADLEAALAVLAETLYAENITHISTPAAIEELCDKERATLKALLENLAPGNPVLAVLLKSANSQDQAYFLQLKTVLGKVPSPLIQKLAKQMIDRANLTTLLRTQTLKVGQSTLKGLLMEGGFIDRDLLLAIADKTPQEIASRLNFTIYFPYLLPGIEFFSKNRSLFLLEKLMDDFMLQGFRRAKYLGCGIEPLVGFWLAKEAEIKTLRFILICKMQSIDPEEIRERLRVNY
;
A
#
# COMPACT_ATOMS: atom_id res chain seq x y z
N MET A 1 -5.40 -9.87 -27.36
CA MET A 1 -4.89 -8.74 -26.57
C MET A 1 -6.10 -7.84 -26.36
N THR A 2 -6.66 -7.76 -25.16
CA THR A 2 -7.83 -6.89 -24.94
C THR A 2 -7.33 -5.45 -24.96
N ASP A 3 -7.81 -4.66 -25.91
CA ASP A 3 -7.36 -3.27 -26.08
C ASP A 3 -7.95 -2.39 -24.99
N PHE A 4 -7.09 -1.94 -24.06
CA PHE A 4 -7.46 -1.08 -22.93
C PHE A 4 -7.42 0.43 -23.26
N TYR A 5 -7.40 0.83 -24.53
CA TYR A 5 -7.18 2.24 -24.91
C TYR A 5 -8.18 3.21 -24.26
N TYR A 6 -9.48 2.88 -24.28
CA TYR A 6 -10.51 3.68 -23.60
C TYR A 6 -10.26 3.73 -22.09
N ALA A 7 -9.99 2.57 -21.47
CA ALA A 7 -9.73 2.47 -20.03
C ALA A 7 -8.50 3.30 -19.61
N ILE A 8 -7.42 3.23 -20.39
CA ILE A 8 -6.19 4.01 -20.17
C ILE A 8 -6.47 5.51 -20.31
N GLY A 9 -7.20 5.93 -21.34
CA GLY A 9 -7.59 7.32 -21.52
C GLY A 9 -8.43 7.84 -20.35
N ARG A 10 -9.40 7.05 -19.89
CA ARG A 10 -10.24 7.38 -18.73
C ARG A 10 -9.43 7.50 -17.45
N ILE A 11 -8.53 6.56 -17.19
CA ILE A 11 -7.66 6.58 -16.01
C ILE A 11 -6.73 7.78 -16.02
N ARG A 12 -6.10 8.10 -17.15
CA ARG A 12 -5.21 9.26 -17.25
C ARG A 12 -5.94 10.57 -16.95
N SER A 13 -7.20 10.69 -17.36
CA SER A 13 -8.05 11.80 -16.97
C SER A 13 -8.36 11.78 -15.47
N LEU A 14 -8.60 10.62 -14.86
CA LEU A 14 -8.89 10.52 -13.42
C LEU A 14 -7.66 10.76 -12.55
N GLU A 15 -6.46 10.43 -13.03
CA GLU A 15 -5.20 10.70 -12.34
C GLU A 15 -4.98 12.19 -12.02
N THR A 16 -5.55 13.11 -12.82
CA THR A 16 -5.45 14.55 -12.55
C THR A 16 -6.27 15.00 -11.34
N TYR A 17 -7.15 14.14 -10.83
CA TYR A 17 -7.99 14.39 -9.66
C TYR A 17 -7.49 13.66 -8.41
N LEU A 18 -6.34 12.96 -8.48
CA LEU A 18 -5.67 12.47 -7.30
C LEU A 18 -5.25 13.66 -6.42
N LEU A 19 -5.33 13.48 -5.10
CA LEU A 19 -4.85 14.41 -4.10
C LEU A 19 -3.38 14.67 -4.35
N SER A 20 -3.05 15.90 -4.71
CA SER A 20 -1.68 16.33 -4.93
C SER A 20 -0.88 16.37 -3.63
N GLY A 21 0.45 16.31 -3.73
CA GLY A 21 1.33 16.53 -2.57
C GLY A 21 1.09 17.88 -1.87
N VAL A 22 0.64 18.91 -2.61
CA VAL A 22 0.27 20.21 -2.04
C VAL A 22 -0.99 20.11 -1.18
N GLN A 23 -2.04 19.44 -1.67
CA GLN A 23 -3.27 19.23 -0.89
C GLN A 23 -3.00 18.38 0.35
N LEU A 24 -2.26 17.28 0.21
CA LEU A 24 -1.86 16.42 1.33
C LEU A 24 -1.02 17.18 2.36
N GLY A 25 -0.09 18.02 1.90
CA GLY A 25 0.71 18.89 2.76
C GLY A 25 -0.12 19.93 3.50
N ARG A 26 -1.09 20.57 2.83
CA ARG A 26 -2.03 21.51 3.46
C ARG A 26 -2.88 20.83 4.54
N MET A 27 -3.39 19.63 4.28
CA MET A 27 -4.15 18.85 5.27
C MET A 27 -3.27 18.43 6.46
N ALA A 28 -2.03 18.00 6.20
CA ALA A 28 -1.08 17.67 7.26
C ALA A 28 -0.67 18.89 8.11
N ALA A 29 -0.62 20.08 7.51
CA ALA A 29 -0.32 21.33 8.20
C ALA A 29 -1.53 21.96 8.92
N ALA A 30 -2.74 21.44 8.71
CA ALA A 30 -3.96 21.98 9.32
C ALA A 30 -3.92 21.91 10.86
N ALA A 31 -4.53 22.88 11.54
CA ALA A 31 -4.50 22.94 13.00
C ALA A 31 -5.25 21.77 13.66
N ASP A 32 -6.35 21.35 13.05
CA ASP A 32 -7.26 20.33 13.57
C ASP A 32 -7.92 19.54 12.42
N LEU A 33 -8.81 18.62 12.79
CA LEU A 33 -9.56 17.80 11.84
C LEU A 33 -10.48 18.65 10.95
N GLU A 34 -11.14 19.68 11.49
CA GLU A 34 -12.07 20.52 10.76
C GLU A 34 -11.36 21.29 9.64
N ALA A 35 -10.22 21.91 9.95
CA ALA A 35 -9.38 22.59 8.97
C ALA A 35 -8.82 21.63 7.90
N ALA A 36 -8.48 20.40 8.28
CA ALA A 36 -8.07 19.38 7.30
C ALA A 36 -9.22 18.98 6.38
N LEU A 37 -10.44 18.81 6.91
CA LEU A 37 -11.64 18.50 6.13
C LEU A 37 -12.04 19.66 5.21
N ALA A 38 -11.81 20.91 5.61
CA ALA A 38 -12.04 22.06 4.74
C ALA A 38 -11.16 22.03 3.49
N VAL A 39 -9.89 21.63 3.62
CA VAL A 39 -9.00 21.43 2.46
C VAL A 39 -9.48 20.23 1.62
N LEU A 40 -9.92 19.14 2.26
CA LEU A 40 -10.45 17.97 1.56
C LEU A 40 -11.75 18.29 0.78
N ALA A 41 -12.55 19.23 1.27
CA ALA A 41 -13.78 19.71 0.63
C ALA A 41 -13.52 20.44 -0.71
N GLU A 42 -12.30 20.90 -0.95
CA GLU A 42 -11.88 21.49 -2.24
C GLU A 42 -11.62 20.43 -3.33
N THR A 43 -11.86 19.15 -3.03
CA THR A 43 -11.53 18.01 -3.90
C THR A 43 -12.77 17.18 -4.24
N LEU A 44 -12.62 16.11 -5.02
CA LEU A 44 -13.73 15.19 -5.33
C LEU A 44 -14.30 14.47 -4.09
N TYR A 45 -13.63 14.58 -2.93
CA TYR A 45 -14.10 14.02 -1.66
C TYR A 45 -15.25 14.82 -1.01
N ALA A 46 -15.57 16.02 -1.49
CA ALA A 46 -16.54 16.94 -0.87
C ALA A 46 -17.89 16.28 -0.52
N GLU A 47 -18.39 15.39 -1.36
CA GLU A 47 -19.69 14.72 -1.18
C GLU A 47 -19.68 13.67 -0.05
N ASN A 48 -18.51 13.20 0.36
CA ASN A 48 -18.36 12.05 1.25
C ASN A 48 -17.87 12.40 2.66
N ILE A 49 -17.71 13.69 2.99
CA ILE A 49 -17.00 14.14 4.20
C ILE A 49 -17.88 14.82 5.25
N THR A 50 -19.20 14.90 5.02
CA THR A 50 -20.14 15.70 5.83
C THR A 50 -20.28 15.26 7.29
N HIS A 51 -19.83 14.04 7.66
CA HIS A 51 -19.99 13.48 9.00
C HIS A 51 -18.73 12.81 9.56
N ILE A 52 -17.54 13.25 9.13
CA ILE A 52 -16.29 12.66 9.63
C ILE A 52 -15.92 13.26 10.99
N SER A 53 -16.34 12.57 12.05
CA SER A 53 -16.03 12.96 13.44
C SER A 53 -15.46 11.82 14.29
N THR A 54 -15.46 10.59 13.77
CA THR A 54 -14.98 9.40 14.49
C THR A 54 -14.00 8.59 13.64
N PRO A 55 -13.14 7.76 14.27
CA PRO A 55 -12.29 6.85 13.51
C PRO A 55 -13.09 5.91 12.60
N ALA A 56 -14.27 5.47 13.05
CA ALA A 56 -15.16 4.63 12.25
C ALA A 56 -15.67 5.35 10.99
N ALA A 57 -16.01 6.64 11.07
CA ALA A 57 -16.41 7.43 9.91
C ALA A 57 -15.26 7.61 8.90
N ILE A 58 -14.01 7.69 9.38
CA ILE A 58 -12.83 7.70 8.49
C ILE A 58 -12.68 6.35 7.77
N GLU A 59 -12.88 5.23 8.47
CA GLU A 59 -12.86 3.91 7.83
C GLU A 59 -13.97 3.77 6.79
N GLU A 60 -15.19 4.23 7.10
CA GLU A 60 -16.32 4.22 6.17
C GLU A 60 -16.02 5.04 4.90
N LEU A 61 -15.40 6.22 5.04
CA LEU A 61 -14.92 6.98 3.89
C LEU A 61 -13.94 6.16 3.05
N CYS A 62 -12.94 5.54 3.69
CA CYS A 62 -11.93 4.75 2.99
C CYS A 62 -12.56 3.56 2.25
N ASP A 63 -13.52 2.88 2.86
CA ASP A 63 -14.20 1.73 2.28
C ASP A 63 -15.11 2.14 1.12
N LYS A 64 -15.79 3.29 1.23
CA LYS A 64 -16.56 3.88 0.13
C LYS A 64 -15.68 4.21 -1.08
N GLU A 65 -14.51 4.80 -0.85
CA GLU A 65 -13.55 5.10 -1.91
C GLU A 65 -13.00 3.82 -2.57
N ARG A 66 -12.68 2.79 -1.78
CA ARG A 66 -12.25 1.49 -2.32
C ARG A 66 -13.35 0.81 -3.13
N ALA A 67 -14.60 0.86 -2.66
CA ALA A 67 -15.74 0.32 -3.38
C ALA A 67 -15.97 1.05 -4.71
N THR A 68 -15.84 2.39 -4.72
CA THR A 68 -15.93 3.21 -5.92
C THR A 68 -14.81 2.90 -6.91
N LEU A 69 -13.56 2.78 -6.43
CA LEU A 69 -12.41 2.37 -7.23
C LEU A 69 -12.61 0.98 -7.84
N LYS A 70 -13.12 0.03 -7.04
CA LYS A 70 -13.42 -1.32 -7.50
C LYS A 70 -14.44 -1.30 -8.62
N ALA A 71 -15.59 -0.64 -8.43
CA ALA A 71 -16.64 -0.54 -9.44
C ALA A 71 -16.13 0.12 -10.72
N LEU A 72 -15.34 1.19 -10.60
CA LEU A 72 -14.69 1.85 -11.74
C LEU A 72 -13.80 0.86 -12.52
N LEU A 73 -12.87 0.19 -11.85
CA LEU A 73 -11.90 -0.69 -12.50
C LEU A 73 -12.56 -1.93 -13.09
N GLU A 74 -13.59 -2.48 -12.44
CA GLU A 74 -14.42 -3.56 -12.98
C GLU A 74 -15.18 -3.11 -14.24
N ASN A 75 -15.69 -1.88 -14.29
CA ASN A 75 -16.34 -1.35 -15.49
C ASN A 75 -15.34 -1.11 -16.64
N LEU A 76 -14.12 -0.63 -16.33
CA LEU A 76 -13.10 -0.34 -17.33
C LEU A 76 -12.43 -1.60 -17.90
N ALA A 77 -12.37 -2.67 -17.11
CA ALA A 77 -11.80 -3.95 -17.53
C ALA A 77 -12.58 -5.14 -16.91
N PRO A 78 -13.79 -5.42 -17.43
CA PRO A 78 -14.70 -6.42 -16.87
C PRO A 78 -14.07 -7.81 -16.83
N GLY A 79 -14.20 -8.49 -15.68
CA GLY A 79 -13.71 -9.85 -15.48
C GLY A 79 -12.19 -10.01 -15.57
N ASN A 80 -11.42 -8.91 -15.58
CA ASN A 80 -9.97 -9.00 -15.68
C ASN A 80 -9.40 -9.67 -14.41
N PRO A 81 -8.70 -10.80 -14.53
CA PRO A 81 -8.26 -11.56 -13.37
C PRO A 81 -7.23 -10.81 -12.52
N VAL A 82 -6.39 -9.96 -13.13
CA VAL A 82 -5.39 -9.15 -12.41
C VAL A 82 -6.07 -8.15 -11.50
N LEU A 83 -7.05 -7.40 -12.01
CA LEU A 83 -7.79 -6.45 -11.18
C LEU A 83 -8.66 -7.18 -10.15
N ALA A 84 -9.30 -8.29 -10.55
CA ALA A 84 -10.14 -9.07 -9.65
C ALA A 84 -9.36 -9.59 -8.43
N VAL A 85 -8.08 -9.96 -8.58
CA VAL A 85 -7.26 -10.35 -7.43
C VAL A 85 -6.78 -9.14 -6.63
N LEU A 86 -6.34 -8.05 -7.27
CA LEU A 86 -5.86 -6.85 -6.58
C LEU A 86 -6.94 -6.11 -5.78
N LEU A 87 -8.20 -6.17 -6.23
CA LEU A 87 -9.35 -5.48 -5.62
C LEU A 87 -10.00 -6.29 -4.48
N LYS A 88 -9.52 -7.50 -4.18
CA LYS A 88 -9.92 -8.19 -2.96
C LYS A 88 -9.36 -7.43 -1.77
N SER A 89 -10.21 -7.09 -0.80
CA SER A 89 -9.78 -6.49 0.46
C SER A 89 -8.80 -7.44 1.14
N ALA A 90 -7.51 -7.11 1.04
CA ALA A 90 -6.44 -7.97 1.47
C ALA A 90 -6.21 -7.77 2.96
N ASN A 91 -6.68 -8.71 3.78
CA ASN A 91 -6.06 -8.91 5.07
C ASN A 91 -4.63 -9.42 4.82
N SER A 92 -3.62 -8.72 5.34
CA SER A 92 -2.19 -8.99 5.11
C SER A 92 -1.71 -10.41 5.50
N GLN A 93 -2.59 -11.26 6.02
CA GLN A 93 -2.32 -12.64 6.45
C GLN A 93 -3.15 -13.69 5.70
N ASP A 94 -3.94 -13.30 4.68
CA ASP A 94 -4.72 -14.25 3.90
C ASP A 94 -3.84 -15.00 2.89
N GLN A 95 -3.47 -16.23 3.24
CA GLN A 95 -2.67 -17.10 2.39
C GLN A 95 -3.36 -17.46 1.07
N ALA A 96 -4.69 -17.62 1.09
CA ALA A 96 -5.44 -17.94 -0.11
C ALA A 96 -5.41 -16.77 -1.09
N TYR A 97 -5.51 -15.54 -0.59
CA TYR A 97 -5.32 -14.33 -1.37
C TYR A 97 -3.94 -14.28 -2.04
N PHE A 98 -2.86 -14.48 -1.29
CA PHE A 98 -1.50 -14.39 -1.85
C PHE A 98 -1.15 -15.54 -2.79
N LEU A 99 -1.70 -16.74 -2.56
CA LEU A 99 -1.59 -17.83 -3.51
C LEU A 99 -2.26 -17.47 -4.83
N GLN A 100 -3.48 -16.93 -4.79
CA GLN A 100 -4.19 -16.46 -5.98
C GLN A 100 -3.43 -15.33 -6.67
N LEU A 101 -2.91 -14.36 -5.90
CA LEU A 101 -2.12 -13.23 -6.43
C LEU A 101 -0.89 -13.73 -7.19
N LYS A 102 -0.12 -14.64 -6.59
CA LYS A 102 1.03 -15.28 -7.24
C LYS A 102 0.62 -15.98 -8.54
N THR A 103 -0.44 -16.78 -8.51
CA THR A 103 -0.91 -17.53 -9.68
C THR A 103 -1.38 -16.62 -10.81
N VAL A 104 -2.15 -15.57 -10.49
CA VAL A 104 -2.71 -14.67 -11.50
C VAL A 104 -1.64 -13.76 -12.08
N LEU A 105 -0.90 -13.03 -11.23
CA LEU A 105 0.08 -12.05 -11.70
C LEU A 105 1.29 -12.73 -12.34
N GLY A 106 1.65 -13.95 -11.92
CA GLY A 106 2.72 -14.74 -12.53
C GLY A 106 2.43 -15.19 -13.97
N LYS A 107 1.15 -15.25 -14.37
CA LYS A 107 0.74 -15.59 -15.74
C LYS A 107 0.72 -14.38 -16.68
N VAL A 108 0.83 -13.16 -16.14
CA VAL A 108 0.84 -11.95 -16.95
C VAL A 108 2.22 -11.80 -17.59
N PRO A 109 2.34 -11.64 -18.91
CA PRO A 109 3.62 -11.45 -19.61
C PRO A 109 4.13 -10.02 -19.44
N SER A 110 4.20 -9.54 -18.21
CA SER A 110 4.62 -8.19 -17.86
C SER A 110 5.66 -8.28 -16.73
N PRO A 111 6.94 -7.96 -17.02
CA PRO A 111 7.98 -7.94 -15.99
C PRO A 111 7.65 -6.99 -14.84
N LEU A 112 6.92 -5.90 -15.12
CA LEU A 112 6.50 -4.92 -14.13
C LEU A 112 5.49 -5.51 -13.14
N ILE A 113 4.47 -6.21 -13.63
CA ILE A 113 3.44 -6.85 -12.80
C ILE A 113 4.01 -8.05 -12.04
N GLN A 114 4.84 -8.86 -12.68
CA GLN A 114 5.51 -9.97 -12.01
C GLN A 114 6.42 -9.46 -10.88
N LYS A 115 7.18 -8.38 -11.11
CA LYS A 115 7.98 -7.74 -10.08
C LYS A 115 7.12 -7.23 -8.92
N LEU A 116 6.02 -6.55 -9.21
CA LEU A 116 5.08 -6.07 -8.20
C LEU A 116 4.55 -7.22 -7.32
N ALA A 117 4.13 -8.34 -7.93
CA ALA A 117 3.64 -9.50 -7.21
C ALA A 117 4.65 -10.04 -6.18
N LYS A 118 5.91 -10.19 -6.61
CA LYS A 118 7.00 -10.63 -5.74
C LYS A 118 7.25 -9.65 -4.59
N GLN A 119 7.23 -8.35 -4.88
CA GLN A 119 7.40 -7.30 -3.87
C GLN A 119 6.26 -7.28 -2.85
N MET A 120 5.02 -7.52 -3.28
CA MET A 120 3.87 -7.63 -2.38
C MET A 120 3.99 -8.82 -1.43
N ILE A 121 4.46 -9.97 -1.93
CA ILE A 121 4.74 -11.17 -1.13
C ILE A 121 5.85 -10.89 -0.12
N ASP A 122 6.98 -10.33 -0.57
CA ASP A 122 8.10 -10.02 0.32
C ASP A 122 7.71 -9.02 1.41
N ARG A 123 6.96 -7.96 1.06
CA ARG A 123 6.45 -7.00 2.04
C ARG A 123 5.63 -7.71 3.12
N ALA A 124 4.68 -8.55 2.70
CA ALA A 124 3.81 -9.26 3.63
C ALA A 124 4.61 -10.23 4.52
N ASN A 125 5.58 -10.96 3.95
CA ASN A 125 6.50 -11.81 4.69
C ASN A 125 7.35 -11.06 5.70
N LEU A 126 7.96 -9.92 5.32
CA LEU A 126 8.78 -9.09 6.21
C LEU A 126 7.94 -8.52 7.37
N THR A 127 6.73 -8.05 7.09
CA THR A 127 5.82 -7.61 8.15
C THR A 127 5.38 -8.75 9.07
N THR A 128 5.05 -9.92 8.52
CA THR A 128 4.71 -11.11 9.31
C THR A 128 5.87 -11.54 10.20
N LEU A 129 7.10 -11.59 9.66
CA LEU A 129 8.31 -11.92 10.39
C LEU A 129 8.43 -11.02 11.64
N LEU A 130 8.42 -9.71 11.47
CA LEU A 130 8.56 -8.76 12.59
C LEU A 130 7.36 -8.79 13.56
N ARG A 131 6.12 -8.99 13.07
CA ARG A 131 4.93 -9.16 13.95
C ARG A 131 5.06 -10.39 14.84
N THR A 132 5.44 -11.52 14.26
CA THR A 132 5.54 -12.79 15.00
C THR A 132 6.61 -12.79 16.08
N GLN A 133 7.66 -11.97 15.94
CA GLN A 133 8.66 -11.75 17.00
C GLN A 133 8.04 -11.13 18.25
N THR A 134 7.14 -10.16 18.09
CA THR A 134 6.44 -9.52 19.22
C THR A 134 5.53 -10.52 19.94
N LEU A 135 4.90 -11.39 19.16
CA LEU A 135 3.92 -12.37 19.64
C LEU A 135 4.55 -13.68 20.15
N LYS A 136 5.88 -13.82 20.08
CA LYS A 136 6.64 -15.03 20.47
C LYS A 136 6.07 -16.31 19.86
N VAL A 137 5.67 -16.23 18.60
CA VAL A 137 5.07 -17.35 17.86
C VAL A 137 6.15 -18.39 17.55
N GLY A 138 5.81 -19.68 17.68
CA GLY A 138 6.72 -20.78 17.34
C GLY A 138 7.05 -20.85 15.84
N GLN A 139 8.23 -21.39 15.51
CA GLN A 139 8.69 -21.48 14.11
C GLN A 139 7.74 -22.25 13.19
N SER A 140 7.04 -23.27 13.70
CA SER A 140 6.06 -24.05 12.93
C SER A 140 4.89 -23.19 12.43
N THR A 141 4.37 -22.33 13.30
CA THR A 141 3.30 -21.39 12.95
C THR A 141 3.80 -20.31 12.00
N LEU A 142 5.01 -19.76 12.22
CA LEU A 142 5.61 -18.81 11.27
C LEU A 142 5.78 -19.43 9.88
N LYS A 143 6.27 -20.67 9.79
CA LYS A 143 6.39 -21.41 8.52
C LYS A 143 5.05 -21.51 7.79
N GLY A 144 3.96 -21.74 8.54
CA GLY A 144 2.61 -21.70 7.99
C GLY A 144 2.27 -20.33 7.42
N LEU A 145 2.60 -19.23 8.10
CA LEU A 145 2.25 -17.86 7.72
C LEU A 145 3.08 -17.28 6.56
N LEU A 146 4.29 -17.79 6.32
CA LEU A 146 5.17 -17.28 5.28
C LEU A 146 4.73 -17.77 3.89
N MET A 147 4.70 -16.84 2.95
CA MET A 147 4.32 -17.06 1.55
C MET A 147 5.54 -17.32 0.68
N GLU A 148 5.38 -18.13 -0.35
CA GLU A 148 6.44 -18.42 -1.33
C GLU A 148 6.32 -17.57 -2.60
N GLY A 149 7.43 -17.35 -3.29
CA GLY A 149 7.44 -16.74 -4.62
C GLY A 149 7.78 -15.25 -4.64
N GLY A 150 8.20 -14.69 -3.50
CA GLY A 150 8.86 -13.39 -3.43
C GLY A 150 10.29 -13.43 -3.97
N PHE A 151 11.04 -12.33 -3.79
CA PHE A 151 12.48 -12.29 -4.04
C PHE A 151 13.29 -12.85 -2.86
N ILE A 152 12.72 -12.81 -1.65
CA ILE A 152 13.36 -13.38 -0.47
C ILE A 152 12.91 -14.83 -0.32
N ASP A 153 13.88 -15.74 -0.24
CA ASP A 153 13.61 -17.14 -0.03
C ASP A 153 12.94 -17.39 1.34
N ARG A 154 11.95 -18.28 1.39
CA ARG A 154 11.21 -18.58 2.62
C ARG A 154 12.12 -19.20 3.67
N ASP A 155 13.03 -20.08 3.27
CA ASP A 155 13.90 -20.79 4.20
C ASP A 155 14.94 -19.82 4.79
N LEU A 156 15.37 -18.81 4.03
CA LEU A 156 16.15 -17.71 4.56
C LEU A 156 15.39 -16.94 5.66
N LEU A 157 14.11 -16.60 5.42
CA LEU A 157 13.28 -15.89 6.41
C LEU A 157 13.10 -16.71 7.69
N LEU A 158 12.93 -18.02 7.57
CA LEU A 158 12.84 -18.94 8.72
C LEU A 158 14.17 -19.01 9.49
N ALA A 159 15.30 -19.06 8.78
CA ALA A 159 16.63 -19.14 9.39
C ALA A 159 17.02 -17.89 10.18
N ILE A 160 16.40 -16.74 9.91
CA ILE A 160 16.65 -15.47 10.60
C ILE A 160 15.54 -15.07 11.58
N ALA A 161 14.50 -15.89 11.74
CA ALA A 161 13.31 -15.54 12.52
C ALA A 161 13.57 -15.35 14.02
N ASP A 162 14.55 -16.07 14.57
CA ASP A 162 14.97 -16.03 15.97
C ASP A 162 15.93 -14.87 16.27
N LYS A 163 16.39 -14.13 15.25
CA LYS A 163 17.37 -13.05 15.39
C LYS A 163 16.72 -11.76 15.84
N THR A 164 17.52 -10.85 16.40
CA THR A 164 17.03 -9.51 16.71
C THR A 164 16.62 -8.76 15.44
N PRO A 165 15.72 -7.76 15.52
CA PRO A 165 15.36 -6.95 14.35
C PRO A 165 16.58 -6.36 13.62
N GLN A 166 17.59 -5.89 14.35
CA GLN A 166 18.83 -5.34 13.79
C GLN A 166 19.64 -6.39 13.01
N GLU A 167 19.72 -7.61 13.53
CA GLU A 167 20.37 -8.72 12.82
C GLU A 167 19.58 -9.14 11.59
N ILE A 168 18.23 -9.15 11.64
CA ILE A 168 17.39 -9.37 10.46
C ILE A 168 17.71 -8.35 9.36
N ALA A 169 17.77 -7.07 9.71
CA ALA A 169 18.13 -6.01 8.76
C ALA A 169 19.49 -6.29 8.11
N SER A 170 20.48 -6.64 8.93
CA SER A 170 21.84 -6.93 8.50
C SER A 170 21.91 -8.15 7.58
N ARG A 171 21.16 -9.21 7.88
CA ARG A 171 21.08 -10.44 7.07
C ARG A 171 20.38 -10.22 5.73
N LEU A 172 19.58 -9.16 5.60
CA LEU A 172 18.87 -8.80 4.38
C LEU A 172 19.53 -7.63 3.63
N ASN A 173 20.77 -7.27 3.97
CA ASN A 173 21.47 -6.11 3.39
C ASN A 173 21.71 -6.19 1.88
N PHE A 174 21.83 -7.40 1.34
CA PHE A 174 22.03 -7.66 -0.08
C PHE A 174 20.74 -7.48 -0.90
N THR A 175 19.58 -7.35 -0.23
CA THR A 175 18.29 -7.20 -0.88
C THR A 175 18.04 -5.75 -1.29
N ILE A 176 17.20 -5.57 -2.31
CA ILE A 176 16.70 -4.25 -2.73
C ILE A 176 15.90 -3.51 -1.64
N TYR A 177 15.53 -4.21 -0.56
CA TYR A 177 14.70 -3.68 0.51
C TYR A 177 15.52 -3.02 1.62
N PHE A 178 16.83 -3.29 1.72
CA PHE A 178 17.65 -2.83 2.84
C PHE A 178 17.55 -1.31 3.13
N PRO A 179 17.59 -0.40 2.13
CA PRO A 179 17.47 1.03 2.38
C PRO A 179 16.16 1.45 3.08
N TYR A 180 15.12 0.64 2.94
CA TYR A 180 13.79 0.86 3.52
C TYR A 180 13.56 0.05 4.80
N LEU A 181 14.19 -1.14 4.87
CA LEU A 181 14.07 -2.07 5.97
C LEU A 181 14.75 -1.54 7.24
N LEU A 182 15.95 -0.97 7.10
CA LEU A 182 16.74 -0.45 8.23
C LEU A 182 15.99 0.62 9.02
N PRO A 183 15.56 1.77 8.42
CA PRO A 183 14.80 2.78 9.16
C PRO A 183 13.46 2.26 9.67
N GLY A 184 12.80 1.35 8.93
CA GLY A 184 11.57 0.70 9.38
C GLY A 184 11.75 -0.13 10.66
N ILE A 185 12.86 -0.87 10.76
CA ILE A 185 13.20 -1.68 11.93
C ILE A 185 13.63 -0.83 13.13
N GLU A 186 14.36 0.26 12.90
CA GLU A 186 14.70 1.23 13.94
C GLU A 186 13.44 1.86 14.55
N PHE A 187 12.51 2.27 13.68
CA PHE A 187 11.21 2.80 14.11
C PHE A 187 10.39 1.76 14.86
N PHE A 188 10.35 0.51 14.38
CA PHE A 188 9.66 -0.59 15.04
C PHE A 188 10.24 -0.89 16.42
N SER A 189 11.57 -0.86 16.57
CA SER A 189 12.24 -1.12 17.85
C SER A 189 11.89 -0.06 18.91
N LYS A 190 11.75 1.20 18.49
CA LYS A 190 11.40 2.33 19.37
C LYS A 190 9.90 2.42 19.67
N ASN A 191 9.05 2.23 18.67
CA ASN A 191 7.62 2.55 18.74
C ASN A 191 6.70 1.32 18.78
N ARG A 192 7.25 0.11 18.63
CA ARG A 192 6.49 -1.15 18.47
C ARG A 192 5.46 -1.10 17.35
N SER A 193 5.71 -0.29 16.33
CA SER A 193 4.83 -0.06 15.20
C SER A 193 5.55 -0.34 13.88
N LEU A 194 4.89 -1.08 12.99
CA LEU A 194 5.39 -1.39 11.64
C LEU A 194 5.01 -0.35 10.60
N PHE A 195 4.30 0.70 11.01
CA PHE A 195 3.78 1.73 10.12
C PHE A 195 4.86 2.28 9.17
N LEU A 196 6.04 2.65 9.68
CA LEU A 196 7.09 3.23 8.85
C LEU A 196 7.62 2.22 7.81
N LEU A 197 7.80 0.96 8.20
CA LEU A 197 8.23 -0.08 7.26
C LEU A 197 7.19 -0.31 6.17
N GLU A 198 5.92 -0.45 6.54
CA GLU A 198 4.81 -0.63 5.59
C GLU A 198 4.71 0.56 4.62
N LYS A 199 4.92 1.78 5.14
CA LYS A 199 4.95 3.02 4.37
C LYS A 199 6.09 3.03 3.36
N LEU A 200 7.33 2.80 3.80
CA LEU A 200 8.50 2.83 2.93
C LEU A 200 8.45 1.74 1.84
N MET A 201 7.96 0.54 2.18
CA MET A 201 7.79 -0.54 1.22
C MET A 201 6.72 -0.24 0.17
N ASP A 202 5.59 0.35 0.58
CA ASP A 202 4.55 0.80 -0.34
C ASP A 202 5.04 1.92 -1.25
N ASP A 203 5.77 2.91 -0.71
CA ASP A 203 6.37 4.00 -1.48
C ASP A 203 7.36 3.45 -2.52
N PHE A 204 8.19 2.50 -2.13
CA PHE A 204 9.14 1.82 -3.02
C PHE A 204 8.43 1.11 -4.19
N MET A 205 7.35 0.36 -3.91
CA MET A 205 6.55 -0.31 -4.94
C MET A 205 5.89 0.71 -5.87
N LEU A 206 5.26 1.76 -5.30
CA LEU A 206 4.59 2.80 -6.07
C LEU A 206 5.55 3.52 -7.00
N GLN A 207 6.71 3.96 -6.49
CA GLN A 207 7.76 4.61 -7.29
C GLN A 207 8.28 3.71 -8.41
N GLY A 208 8.54 2.44 -8.10
CA GLY A 208 8.96 1.46 -9.09
C GLY A 208 7.92 1.23 -10.20
N PHE A 209 6.64 1.41 -9.89
CA PHE A 209 5.52 1.19 -10.80
C PHE A 209 5.11 2.43 -11.60
N ARG A 210 5.54 3.64 -11.23
CA ARG A 210 5.19 4.90 -11.95
C ARG A 210 5.43 4.87 -13.44
N ARG A 211 6.43 4.11 -13.90
CA ARG A 211 6.74 3.96 -15.33
C ARG A 211 5.55 3.41 -16.14
N ALA A 212 4.60 2.72 -15.50
CA ALA A 212 3.37 2.24 -16.12
C ALA A 212 2.54 3.36 -16.76
N LYS A 213 2.60 4.59 -16.23
CA LYS A 213 1.86 5.74 -16.76
C LYS A 213 2.21 6.08 -18.22
N TYR A 214 3.45 5.79 -18.62
CA TYR A 214 3.95 6.02 -19.97
C TYR A 214 3.58 4.90 -20.96
N LEU A 215 3.04 3.78 -20.48
CA LEU A 215 2.60 2.70 -21.35
C LEU A 215 1.26 3.06 -21.99
N GLY A 216 1.18 2.92 -23.32
CA GLY A 216 -0.02 3.22 -24.11
C GLY A 216 -0.97 2.02 -24.27
N CYS A 217 -0.56 0.84 -23.83
CA CYS A 217 -1.34 -0.39 -23.91
C CYS A 217 -1.04 -1.28 -22.69
N GLY A 218 -1.84 -2.33 -22.51
CA GLY A 218 -1.70 -3.28 -21.41
C GLY A 218 -2.53 -2.91 -20.17
N ILE A 219 -2.47 -3.78 -19.17
CA ILE A 219 -3.21 -3.64 -17.92
C ILE A 219 -2.44 -2.80 -16.88
N GLU A 220 -1.15 -2.57 -17.13
CA GLU A 220 -0.22 -1.85 -16.28
C GLU A 220 -0.73 -0.46 -15.89
N PRO A 221 -1.24 0.40 -16.79
CA PRO A 221 -1.75 1.70 -16.36
C PRO A 221 -2.92 1.59 -15.37
N LEU A 222 -3.79 0.58 -15.53
CA LEU A 222 -4.90 0.34 -14.60
C LEU A 222 -4.38 -0.10 -13.22
N VAL A 223 -3.36 -0.97 -13.18
CA VAL A 223 -2.70 -1.38 -11.93
C VAL A 223 -1.98 -0.20 -11.27
N GLY A 224 -1.36 0.68 -12.06
CA GLY A 224 -0.67 1.86 -11.56
C GLY A 224 -1.63 2.85 -10.90
N PHE A 225 -2.78 3.07 -11.51
CA PHE A 225 -3.84 3.88 -10.93
C PHE A 225 -4.42 3.27 -9.65
N TRP A 226 -4.64 1.95 -9.63
CA TRP A 226 -5.05 1.24 -8.41
C TRP A 226 -4.05 1.46 -7.27
N LEU A 227 -2.74 1.27 -7.53
CA LEU A 227 -1.68 1.53 -6.56
C LEU A 227 -1.69 2.97 -6.05
N ALA A 228 -1.89 3.93 -6.96
CA ALA A 228 -1.96 5.35 -6.63
C ALA A 228 -3.14 5.68 -5.71
N LYS A 229 -4.34 5.21 -6.04
CA LYS A 229 -5.53 5.40 -5.20
C LYS A 229 -5.42 4.70 -3.84
N GLU A 230 -4.84 3.50 -3.78
CA GLU A 230 -4.59 2.82 -2.50
C GLU A 230 -3.61 3.62 -1.62
N ALA A 231 -2.56 4.19 -2.20
CA ALA A 231 -1.62 5.04 -1.47
C ALA A 231 -2.28 6.35 -1.00
N GLU A 232 -3.09 6.97 -1.84
CA GLU A 232 -3.88 8.17 -1.50
C GLU A 232 -4.82 7.91 -0.33
N ILE A 233 -5.66 6.86 -0.40
CA ILE A 233 -6.62 6.49 0.64
C ILE A 233 -5.89 6.24 1.96
N LYS A 234 -4.77 5.50 1.94
CA LYS A 234 -3.95 5.26 3.14
C LYS A 234 -3.35 6.54 3.72
N THR A 235 -2.93 7.47 2.87
CA THR A 235 -2.35 8.75 3.31
C THR A 235 -3.40 9.64 3.91
N LEU A 236 -4.56 9.75 3.25
CA LEU A 236 -5.70 10.52 3.74
C LEU A 236 -6.16 9.98 5.09
N ARG A 237 -6.37 8.67 5.20
CA ARG A 237 -6.71 7.99 6.45
C ARG A 237 -5.73 8.34 7.58
N PHE A 238 -4.43 8.26 7.29
CA PHE A 238 -3.38 8.59 8.25
C PHE A 238 -3.49 10.05 8.72
N ILE A 239 -3.59 11.00 7.80
CA ILE A 239 -3.71 12.42 8.13
C ILE A 239 -4.95 12.67 9.01
N LEU A 240 -6.11 12.17 8.60
CA LEU A 240 -7.37 12.40 9.32
C LEU A 240 -7.34 11.80 10.73
N ILE A 241 -6.78 10.59 10.91
CA ILE A 241 -6.62 9.97 12.23
C ILE A 241 -5.67 10.81 13.10
N CYS A 242 -4.53 11.23 12.56
CA CYS A 242 -3.58 12.05 13.31
C CYS A 242 -4.15 13.41 13.71
N LYS A 243 -4.93 14.05 12.83
CA LYS A 243 -5.61 15.32 13.15
C LYS A 243 -6.71 15.16 14.19
N MET A 244 -7.42 14.04 14.17
CA MET A 244 -8.39 13.70 15.21
C MET A 244 -7.74 13.45 16.58
N GLN A 245 -6.50 12.97 16.59
CA GLN A 245 -5.69 12.75 17.79
C GLN A 245 -4.85 13.97 18.19
N SER A 246 -4.98 15.10 17.50
CA SER A 246 -4.19 16.32 17.73
C SER A 246 -2.67 16.09 17.68
N ILE A 247 -2.21 15.22 16.79
CA ILE A 247 -0.78 14.98 16.56
C ILE A 247 -0.15 16.20 15.86
N ASP A 248 1.09 16.49 16.25
CA ASP A 248 1.84 17.63 15.74
C ASP A 248 1.96 17.60 14.19
N PRO A 249 1.72 18.74 13.50
CA PRO A 249 1.82 18.81 12.04
C PRO A 249 3.16 18.35 11.46
N GLU A 250 4.29 18.61 12.12
CA GLU A 250 5.61 18.19 11.63
C GLU A 250 5.77 16.67 11.71
N GLU A 251 5.29 16.05 12.79
CA GLU A 251 5.29 14.58 12.92
C GLU A 251 4.44 13.90 11.84
N ILE A 252 3.32 14.52 11.44
CA ILE A 252 2.48 14.04 10.34
C ILE A 252 3.23 14.20 9.01
N ARG A 253 3.85 15.36 8.78
CA ARG A 253 4.53 15.70 7.53
C ARG A 253 5.68 14.74 7.21
N GLU A 254 6.52 14.42 8.20
CA GLU A 254 7.64 13.48 8.05
C GLU A 254 7.19 12.06 7.65
N ARG A 255 5.93 11.73 7.93
CA ARG A 255 5.35 10.40 7.76
C ARG A 255 4.46 10.26 6.53
N LEU A 256 4.29 11.33 5.75
CA LEU A 256 3.51 11.29 4.51
C LEU A 256 4.13 10.34 3.49
N ARG A 257 3.25 9.57 2.84
CA ARG A 257 3.60 8.69 1.71
C ARG A 257 3.99 9.52 0.50
N VAL A 258 4.75 8.91 -0.39
CA VAL A 258 5.14 9.57 -1.64
C VAL A 258 3.91 9.64 -2.56
N ASN A 259 3.65 10.83 -3.11
CA ASN A 259 2.53 11.07 -4.02
C ASN A 259 2.84 10.55 -5.45
N TYR A 260 1.90 9.83 -6.08
CA TYR A 260 2.07 9.12 -7.37
C TYR A 260 2.45 10.01 -8.56
#